data_AF-A0AAP9LX12-F1
#
_entry.id   AF-A0AAP9LX12-F1
#
_cell.length_a   1.000
_cell.length_b   1.000
_cell.length_c   1.000
_cell.angle_alpha   90.00
_cell.angle_beta   90.00
_cell.angle_gamma   90.00
#
_symmetry.space_group_name_H-M   'P 1'
#
loop_
_entity.id
_entity.type
_entity.pdbx_description
1 polymer ?
#
loop_
_entity_poly.entity_id
_entity_poly.type
_entity_poly.pdbx_seq_one_letter_code
_entity_poly.pdbx_strand_id
1 'polypeptide(L)'
;MLSTEQSNIIKEQLQQENAHEFVEELIMSYASDTTRIGELLALIPRIADRQLQIKQKQISEYIWAFNLLLTERIRYPIPQRKSKSKNKDAAYFPTLLYGCKAHFPFGNCDGGSLAEREFFSEFIEMVKNKAGFDYESKDDWEWICNTADCREWMLEVIKRYIDADFVKPEVRIRTYRGRG
;
A
#
# COMPACT_ATOMS: atom_id res chain seq x y z
N MET A 1 -19.99 17.41 -18.77
CA MET A 1 -18.68 17.38 -18.09
C MET A 1 -18.71 18.49 -17.04
N LEU A 2 -18.25 18.23 -15.81
CA LEU A 2 -18.17 19.28 -14.79
C LEU A 2 -17.12 20.31 -15.20
N SER A 3 -17.36 21.58 -14.89
CA SER A 3 -16.33 22.61 -15.03
C SER A 3 -15.19 22.36 -14.02
N THR A 4 -14.03 22.96 -14.28
CA THR A 4 -12.89 22.90 -13.36
C THR A 4 -13.25 23.49 -11.99
N GLU A 5 -14.00 24.60 -11.98
CA GLU A 5 -14.50 25.24 -10.76
C GLU A 5 -15.41 24.31 -9.96
N GLN A 6 -16.41 23.69 -10.62
CA GLN A 6 -17.29 22.71 -9.98
C GLN A 6 -16.52 21.50 -9.43
N SER A 7 -15.51 21.04 -10.17
CA SER A 7 -14.67 19.93 -9.73
C SER A 7 -13.82 20.28 -8.49
N ASN A 8 -13.35 21.52 -8.39
CA ASN A 8 -12.57 21.99 -7.25
C ASN A 8 -13.45 22.12 -6.01
N ILE A 9 -14.66 22.69 -6.14
CA ILE A 9 -15.63 22.80 -5.05
C ILE A 9 -15.92 21.42 -4.45
N ILE A 10 -16.18 20.42 -5.30
CA ILE A 10 -16.45 19.05 -4.83
C ILE A 10 -15.24 18.49 -4.05
N LYS A 11 -14.02 18.68 -4.54
CA LYS A 11 -12.82 18.20 -3.86
C LYS A 11 -12.62 18.85 -2.49
N GLU A 12 -12.80 20.15 -2.40
CA GLU A 12 -12.64 20.90 -1.15
C GLU A 12 -13.66 20.48 -0.09
N GLN A 13 -14.92 20.26 -0.50
CA GLN A 13 -15.98 19.80 0.40
C GLN A 13 -15.74 18.36 0.87
N LEU A 14 -15.24 17.48 0.00
CA LEU A 14 -14.92 16.09 0.36
C LEU A 14 -13.73 15.95 1.32
N GLN A 15 -12.94 17.02 1.54
CA GLN A 15 -11.83 17.03 2.50
C GLN A 15 -12.25 17.51 3.90
N GLN A 16 -13.46 18.05 4.06
CA GLN A 16 -13.95 18.54 5.35
C GLN A 16 -14.39 17.37 6.25
N GLU A 17 -14.35 17.56 7.56
CA GLU A 17 -14.80 16.54 8.53
C GLU A 17 -16.27 16.16 8.35
N ASN A 18 -17.10 17.12 7.92
CA ASN A 18 -18.53 16.95 7.66
C ASN A 18 -18.85 16.55 6.21
N ALA A 19 -17.89 15.99 5.47
CA ALA A 19 -18.11 15.57 4.08
C ALA A 19 -19.31 14.63 3.91
N HIS A 20 -19.64 13.82 4.94
CA HIS A 20 -20.82 12.96 4.90
C HIS A 20 -22.13 13.76 4.82
N GLU A 21 -22.25 14.87 5.56
CA GLU A 21 -23.45 15.72 5.58
C GLU A 21 -23.63 16.43 4.24
N PHE A 22 -22.51 16.92 3.68
CA PHE A 22 -22.51 17.52 2.34
C PHE A 22 -23.00 16.54 1.28
N VAL A 23 -22.48 15.31 1.29
CA VAL A 23 -22.87 14.28 0.31
C VAL A 23 -24.33 13.87 0.49
N GLU A 24 -24.80 13.73 1.72
CA GLU A 24 -26.19 13.40 2.02
C GLU A 24 -27.15 14.47 1.50
N GLU A 25 -26.90 15.75 1.82
CA GLU A 25 -27.72 16.87 1.36
C GLU A 25 -27.72 16.99 -0.16
N LEU A 26 -26.56 16.77 -0.80
CA LEU A 26 -26.44 16.78 -2.26
C LEU A 26 -27.26 15.66 -2.90
N ILE A 27 -27.20 14.45 -2.35
CA ILE A 27 -27.97 13.29 -2.85
C ILE A 27 -29.47 13.56 -2.69
N MET A 28 -29.92 14.02 -1.52
CA MET A 28 -31.33 14.30 -1.25
C MET A 28 -31.86 15.45 -2.12
N SER A 29 -31.06 16.50 -2.30
CA SER A 29 -31.37 17.61 -3.22
C SER A 29 -31.45 17.13 -4.67
N TYR A 30 -30.54 16.25 -5.10
CA TYR A 30 -30.56 15.70 -6.46
C TYR A 30 -31.76 14.77 -6.68
N ALA A 31 -32.13 13.99 -5.67
CA ALA A 31 -33.24 13.04 -5.67
C ALA A 31 -34.62 13.70 -5.53
N SER A 32 -34.69 15.02 -5.31
CA SER A 32 -35.97 15.74 -5.23
C SER A 32 -36.72 15.79 -6.58
N ASP A 33 -36.02 15.53 -7.69
CA ASP A 33 -36.59 15.36 -9.03
C ASP A 33 -36.75 13.85 -9.35
N THR A 34 -37.99 13.42 -9.58
CA THR A 34 -38.33 11.99 -9.82
C THR A 34 -37.62 11.38 -11.02
N THR A 35 -37.25 12.19 -12.01
CA THR A 35 -36.49 11.77 -13.20
C THR A 35 -35.04 11.45 -12.84
N ARG A 36 -34.46 12.21 -11.90
CA ARG A 36 -33.06 12.10 -11.46
C ARG A 36 -32.82 10.97 -10.47
N ILE A 37 -33.85 10.54 -9.74
CA ILE A 37 -33.80 9.35 -8.87
C ILE A 37 -33.36 8.11 -9.67
N GLY A 38 -33.91 7.91 -10.88
CA GLY A 38 -33.56 6.77 -11.72
C GLY A 38 -32.07 6.73 -12.08
N GLU A 39 -31.48 7.89 -12.37
CA GLU A 39 -30.05 8.02 -12.66
C GLU A 39 -29.20 7.70 -11.43
N LEU A 40 -29.62 8.15 -10.24
CA LEU A 40 -28.92 7.91 -8.99
C LEU A 40 -28.93 6.43 -8.61
N LEU A 41 -30.08 5.75 -8.79
CA LEU A 41 -30.19 4.31 -8.58
C LEU A 41 -29.30 3.52 -9.53
N ALA A 42 -29.14 3.98 -10.78
CA ALA A 42 -28.23 3.35 -11.74
C ALA A 42 -26.74 3.48 -11.36
N LEU A 43 -26.37 4.40 -10.46
CA LEU A 43 -25.00 4.51 -9.94
C LEU A 43 -24.69 3.47 -8.87
N ILE A 44 -25.69 2.94 -8.14
CA ILE A 44 -25.47 1.99 -7.04
C ILE A 44 -24.68 0.75 -7.50
N PRO A 45 -25.05 0.06 -8.60
CA PRO A 45 -24.28 -1.08 -9.09
C PRO A 45 -22.85 -0.70 -9.49
N ARG A 46 -22.63 0.49 -10.05
CA ARG A 46 -21.30 0.97 -10.44
C ARG A 46 -20.41 1.26 -9.23
N ILE A 47 -21.00 1.80 -8.17
CA ILE A 47 -20.30 2.02 -6.89
C ILE A 47 -19.93 0.68 -6.26
N ALA A 48 -20.87 -0.27 -6.24
CA ALA A 48 -20.63 -1.62 -5.73
C ALA A 48 -19.52 -2.34 -6.51
N ASP A 49 -19.56 -2.30 -7.84
CA ASP A 49 -18.52 -2.88 -8.71
C ASP A 49 -17.16 -2.23 -8.47
N ARG A 50 -17.09 -0.90 -8.33
CA ARG A 50 -15.84 -0.20 -7.98
C ARG A 50 -15.29 -0.66 -6.62
N GLN A 51 -16.14 -0.82 -5.61
CA GLN A 51 -15.72 -1.33 -4.31
C GLN A 51 -15.26 -2.78 -4.39
N LEU A 52 -15.94 -3.62 -5.15
CA LEU A 52 -15.52 -5.01 -5.41
C LEU A 52 -14.14 -5.07 -6.08
N GLN A 53 -13.89 -4.24 -7.09
CA GLN A 53 -12.59 -4.16 -7.75
C GLN A 53 -11.48 -3.71 -6.79
N ILE A 54 -11.75 -2.72 -5.95
CA ILE A 54 -10.81 -2.27 -4.91
C ILE A 54 -10.51 -3.41 -3.93
N LYS A 55 -11.54 -4.11 -3.44
CA LYS A 55 -11.38 -5.24 -2.51
C LYS A 55 -10.67 -6.42 -3.16
N GLN A 56 -10.98 -6.74 -4.40
CA GLN A 56 -10.31 -7.80 -5.14
C GLN A 56 -8.82 -7.49 -5.32
N LYS A 57 -8.48 -6.24 -5.66
CA LYS A 57 -7.07 -5.80 -5.70
C LYS A 57 -6.39 -5.95 -4.35
N GLN A 58 -7.03 -5.52 -3.26
CA GLN A 58 -6.49 -5.69 -1.90
C GLN A 58 -6.25 -7.18 -1.56
N ILE A 59 -7.21 -8.06 -1.87
CA ILE A 59 -7.08 -9.50 -1.66
C ILE A 59 -5.93 -10.09 -2.47
N SER A 60 -5.78 -9.69 -3.74
CA SER A 60 -4.66 -10.13 -4.57
C SER A 60 -3.31 -9.71 -3.99
N GLU A 61 -3.18 -8.49 -3.47
CA GLU A 61 -1.96 -8.03 -2.79
C GLU A 61 -1.69 -8.85 -1.52
N TYR A 62 -2.72 -9.15 -0.71
CA TYR A 62 -2.56 -10.02 0.46
C TYR A 62 -2.13 -11.44 0.10
N ILE A 63 -2.75 -12.05 -0.92
CA ILE A 63 -2.38 -13.39 -1.39
C ILE A 63 -0.93 -13.39 -1.88
N TRP A 64 -0.54 -12.38 -2.64
CA TRP A 64 0.81 -12.27 -3.17
C TRP A 64 1.84 -12.05 -2.06
N ALA A 65 1.57 -11.14 -1.12
CA ALA A 65 2.37 -10.93 0.10
C ALA A 65 2.55 -12.24 0.88
N PHE A 66 1.47 -12.99 1.06
CA PHE A 66 1.51 -14.29 1.74
C PHE A 66 2.32 -15.35 0.96
N ASN A 67 2.17 -15.41 -0.36
CA ASN A 67 2.96 -16.33 -1.19
C ASN A 67 4.47 -16.02 -1.15
N LEU A 68 4.84 -14.74 -1.10
CA LEU A 68 6.23 -14.34 -0.92
C LEU A 68 6.74 -14.71 0.46
N LEU A 69 5.93 -14.53 1.49
CA LEU A 69 6.25 -15.00 2.84
C LEU A 69 6.51 -16.51 2.88
N LEU A 70 5.67 -17.30 2.22
CA LEU A 70 5.88 -18.74 2.08
C LEU A 70 7.18 -19.05 1.32
N THR A 71 7.50 -18.30 0.28
CA THR A 71 8.74 -18.49 -0.50
C THR A 71 9.98 -18.13 0.31
N GLU A 72 9.94 -17.03 1.07
CA GLU A 72 11.01 -16.64 1.99
C GLU A 72 11.21 -17.66 3.12
N ARG A 73 10.16 -18.36 3.55
CA ARG A 73 10.29 -19.52 4.45
C ARG A 73 11.06 -20.69 3.84
N ILE A 74 11.03 -20.87 2.52
CA ILE A 74 11.84 -21.90 1.83
C ILE A 74 13.30 -21.44 1.73
N ARG A 75 13.54 -20.14 1.48
CA ARG A 75 14.91 -19.56 1.43
C ARG A 75 15.58 -19.52 2.80
N TYR A 76 14.79 -19.29 3.84
CA TYR A 76 15.21 -19.25 5.24
C TYR A 76 14.38 -20.23 6.08
N PRO A 77 14.57 -21.54 5.90
CA PRO A 77 13.81 -22.56 6.62
C PRO A 77 14.05 -22.40 8.12
N ILE A 78 12.96 -22.49 8.90
CA ILE A 78 13.02 -22.46 10.38
C ILE A 78 13.95 -23.60 10.79
N PRO A 79 15.16 -23.33 11.30
CA PRO A 79 16.02 -24.40 11.75
C PRO A 79 15.38 -24.93 13.02
N GLN A 80 14.81 -26.13 12.98
CA GLN A 80 14.68 -26.89 14.21
C GLN A 80 16.09 -27.02 14.79
N ARG A 81 16.34 -26.35 15.93
CA ARG A 81 17.52 -26.48 16.80
C ARG A 81 18.86 -25.99 16.20
N LYS A 82 19.51 -25.10 16.96
CA LYS A 82 20.97 -24.83 16.97
C LYS A 82 21.60 -24.49 15.61
N SER A 83 21.24 -23.34 15.03
CA SER A 83 22.12 -22.69 14.05
C SER A 83 22.52 -21.31 14.59
N LYS A 84 23.83 -21.12 14.82
CA LYS A 84 24.45 -19.81 15.05
C LYS A 84 24.62 -19.08 13.70
N SER A 85 23.59 -19.03 12.85
CA SER A 85 23.64 -18.17 11.66
C SER A 85 23.39 -16.72 12.09
N LYS A 86 24.20 -15.81 11.56
CA LYS A 86 24.36 -14.45 12.08
C LYS A 86 23.20 -13.48 11.84
N ASN A 87 22.13 -13.83 11.13
CA ASN A 87 21.01 -12.90 10.87
C ASN A 87 19.67 -13.53 11.23
N LYS A 88 19.24 -13.38 12.49
CA LYS A 88 17.86 -13.70 12.91
C LYS A 88 16.82 -12.83 12.19
N ASP A 89 17.24 -11.66 11.71
CA ASP A 89 16.35 -10.64 11.15
C ASP A 89 16.06 -10.83 9.65
N ALA A 90 16.74 -11.78 8.98
CA ALA A 90 16.66 -11.97 7.53
C ALA A 90 15.26 -12.40 7.03
N ALA A 91 14.49 -13.14 7.84
CA ALA A 91 13.10 -13.48 7.51
C ALA A 91 12.09 -12.47 8.09
N TYR A 92 12.53 -11.64 9.04
CA TYR A 92 11.69 -10.69 9.74
C TYR A 92 11.38 -9.47 8.88
N PHE A 93 12.41 -8.89 8.25
CA PHE A 93 12.23 -7.76 7.34
C PHE A 93 11.29 -8.06 6.17
N PRO A 94 11.44 -9.17 5.40
CA PRO A 94 10.50 -9.50 4.34
C PRO A 94 9.06 -9.67 4.85
N THR A 95 8.87 -10.15 6.07
CA THR A 95 7.54 -10.30 6.68
C THR A 95 6.87 -8.95 6.92
N LEU A 96 7.60 -8.03 7.53
CA LEU A 96 7.10 -6.67 7.75
C LEU A 96 6.90 -5.92 6.44
N LEU A 97 7.81 -6.07 5.47
CA LEU A 97 7.70 -5.45 4.15
C LEU A 97 6.40 -5.83 3.45
N TYR A 98 6.13 -7.13 3.31
CA TYR A 98 4.95 -7.59 2.57
C TYR A 98 3.65 -7.31 3.35
N GLY A 99 3.66 -7.45 4.67
CA GLY A 99 2.54 -7.06 5.52
C GLY A 99 2.22 -5.58 5.39
N CYS A 100 3.23 -4.71 5.49
CA CYS A 100 3.05 -3.27 5.39
C CYS A 100 2.64 -2.83 4.00
N LYS A 101 3.23 -3.37 2.92
CA LYS A 101 2.81 -3.02 1.55
C LYS A 101 1.36 -3.38 1.28
N ALA A 102 0.94 -4.59 1.68
CA ALA A 102 -0.42 -5.05 1.45
C ALA A 102 -1.45 -4.25 2.26
N HIS A 103 -1.11 -3.89 3.50
CA HIS A 103 -2.02 -3.21 4.41
C HIS A 103 -2.02 -1.68 4.27
N PHE A 104 -0.87 -1.09 3.91
CA PHE A 104 -0.63 0.34 3.73
C PHE A 104 -0.16 0.65 2.31
N PRO A 105 -1.01 0.50 1.28
CA PRO A 105 -0.59 0.58 -0.11
C PRO A 105 -0.06 1.95 -0.55
N PHE A 106 -0.35 3.01 0.20
CA PHE A 106 0.15 4.38 -0.03
C PHE A 106 1.36 4.75 0.83
N GLY A 107 1.94 3.75 1.53
CA GLY A 107 3.08 3.95 2.41
C GLY A 107 2.79 4.94 3.54
N ASN A 108 1.60 4.89 4.14
CA ASN A 108 1.27 5.59 5.38
C ASN A 108 0.20 4.81 6.16
N CYS A 109 0.12 5.05 7.46
CA CYS A 109 -0.87 4.46 8.35
C CYS A 109 -1.89 5.50 8.84
N ASP A 110 -2.16 6.54 8.04
CA ASP A 110 -3.08 7.62 8.41
C ASP A 110 -4.49 7.07 8.62
N GLY A 111 -5.11 7.43 9.75
CA GLY A 111 -6.41 6.89 10.14
C GLY A 111 -6.39 5.44 10.65
N GLY A 112 -5.22 4.81 10.72
CA GLY A 112 -5.06 3.47 11.29
C GLY A 112 -5.29 3.43 12.81
N SER A 113 -5.68 2.26 13.30
CA SER A 113 -5.74 1.85 14.70
C SER A 113 -4.37 1.88 15.37
N LEU A 114 -4.35 1.80 16.72
CA LEU A 114 -3.10 1.77 17.48
C LEU A 114 -2.18 0.61 17.04
N ALA A 115 -2.75 -0.59 16.88
CA ALA A 115 -1.98 -1.77 16.46
C ALA A 115 -1.39 -1.61 15.04
N GLU A 116 -2.14 -1.02 14.12
CA GLU A 116 -1.67 -0.75 12.75
C GLU A 116 -0.51 0.26 12.74
N ARG A 117 -0.62 1.31 13.56
CA ARG A 117 0.46 2.30 13.71
C ARG A 117 1.72 1.71 14.33
N GLU A 118 1.57 0.85 15.35
CA GLU A 118 2.71 0.16 15.97
C GLU A 118 3.39 -0.79 14.97
N PHE A 119 2.61 -1.60 14.25
CA PHE A 119 3.12 -2.52 13.23
C PHE A 119 3.86 -1.77 12.10
N PHE A 120 3.30 -0.66 11.61
CA PHE A 120 3.98 0.14 10.59
C PHE A 120 5.23 0.82 11.14
N SER A 121 5.18 1.35 12.37
CA SER A 121 6.32 2.00 13.02
C SER A 121 7.49 1.03 13.20
N GLU A 122 7.21 -0.23 13.53
CA GLU A 122 8.24 -1.28 13.63
C GLU A 122 8.97 -1.48 12.29
N PHE A 123 8.23 -1.51 11.18
CA PHE A 123 8.83 -1.57 9.85
C PHE A 123 9.72 -0.35 9.55
N ILE A 124 9.24 0.86 9.86
CA ILE A 124 10.02 2.10 9.66
C ILE A 124 11.32 2.06 10.46
N GLU A 125 11.27 1.65 11.72
CA GLU A 125 12.45 1.56 12.59
C GLU A 125 13.45 0.51 12.08
N MET A 126 12.99 -0.61 11.51
CA MET A 126 13.89 -1.58 10.88
C MET A 126 14.64 -1.00 9.68
N VAL A 127 13.93 -0.26 8.80
CA VAL A 127 14.56 0.40 7.65
C VAL A 127 15.56 1.46 8.11
N LYS A 128 15.22 2.29 9.10
CA LYS A 128 16.12 3.30 9.68
C LYS A 128 17.40 2.68 10.23
N ASN A 129 17.26 1.59 10.97
CA ASN A 129 18.38 0.89 11.59
C ASN A 129 19.12 -0.04 10.62
N LYS A 130 18.73 -0.05 9.33
CA LYS A 130 19.29 -0.92 8.28
C LYS A 130 19.23 -2.41 8.66
N ALA A 131 18.23 -2.79 9.46
CA ALA A 131 18.05 -4.14 9.96
C ALA A 131 17.29 -4.96 8.92
N GLY A 132 18.00 -5.87 8.23
CA GLY A 132 17.43 -6.72 7.19
C GLY A 132 17.24 -6.04 5.82
N PHE A 133 17.38 -4.71 5.75
CA PHE A 133 17.45 -3.94 4.50
C PHE A 133 18.26 -2.66 4.71
N ASP A 134 19.37 -2.52 3.99
CA ASP A 134 20.17 -1.31 3.92
C ASP A 134 19.83 -0.53 2.64
N TYR A 135 19.19 0.63 2.79
CA TYR A 135 18.80 1.48 1.67
C TYR A 135 19.99 2.12 0.91
N GLU A 136 21.22 2.00 1.42
CA GLU A 136 22.44 2.34 0.69
C GLU A 136 23.04 1.15 -0.08
N SER A 137 22.63 -0.08 0.24
CA SER A 137 23.11 -1.31 -0.39
C SER A 137 22.47 -1.52 -1.77
N LYS A 138 23.29 -1.59 -2.82
CA LYS A 138 22.81 -1.91 -4.17
C LYS A 138 22.22 -3.32 -4.25
N ASP A 139 22.76 -4.27 -3.50
CA ASP A 139 22.31 -5.67 -3.51
C ASP A 139 20.91 -5.81 -2.91
N ASP A 140 20.64 -5.07 -1.83
CA ASP A 140 19.35 -5.03 -1.16
C ASP A 140 18.30 -4.41 -2.08
N TRP A 141 18.66 -3.35 -2.82
CA TRP A 141 17.80 -2.80 -3.86
C TRP A 141 17.62 -3.73 -5.07
N GLU A 142 18.60 -4.57 -5.41
CA GLU A 142 18.43 -5.61 -6.44
C GLU A 142 17.36 -6.61 -6.01
N TRP A 143 17.36 -7.02 -4.75
CA TRP A 143 16.31 -7.87 -4.19
C TRP A 143 14.95 -7.17 -4.19
N ILE A 144 14.85 -5.91 -3.75
CA ILE A 144 13.60 -5.12 -3.77
C ILE A 144 13.04 -5.00 -5.18
N CYS A 145 13.88 -4.76 -6.19
CA CYS A 145 13.44 -4.55 -7.57
C CYS A 145 13.08 -5.86 -8.29
N ASN A 146 13.83 -6.94 -8.05
CA ASN A 146 13.75 -8.14 -8.87
C ASN A 146 13.06 -9.32 -8.18
N THR A 147 12.97 -9.32 -6.85
CA THR A 147 12.27 -10.36 -6.09
C THR A 147 11.02 -9.79 -5.41
N ALA A 148 11.18 -8.72 -4.64
CA ALA A 148 10.09 -8.22 -3.81
C ALA A 148 9.10 -7.36 -4.58
N ASP A 149 9.43 -6.82 -5.76
CA ASP A 149 8.57 -5.90 -6.54
C ASP A 149 7.91 -4.79 -5.69
N CYS A 150 8.71 -4.20 -4.78
CA CYS A 150 8.27 -3.18 -3.82
C CYS A 150 8.93 -1.82 -4.05
N ARG A 151 9.60 -1.62 -5.19
CA ARG A 151 10.52 -0.49 -5.40
C ARG A 151 9.86 0.87 -5.17
N GLU A 152 8.76 1.16 -5.85
CA GLU A 152 8.10 2.46 -5.79
C GLU A 152 7.57 2.74 -4.39
N TRP A 153 6.91 1.74 -3.79
CA TRP A 153 6.40 1.80 -2.42
C TRP A 153 7.52 2.05 -1.40
N MET A 154 8.66 1.35 -1.50
CA MET A 154 9.82 1.55 -0.63
C MET A 154 10.39 2.97 -0.74
N LEU A 155 10.46 3.52 -1.96
CA LEU A 155 10.94 4.88 -2.18
C LEU A 155 10.04 5.92 -1.51
N GLU A 156 8.72 5.75 -1.61
CA GLU A 156 7.76 6.64 -0.95
C GLU A 156 7.91 6.59 0.57
N VAL A 157 8.05 5.39 1.14
CA VAL A 157 8.25 5.22 2.58
C VAL A 157 9.54 5.87 3.06
N ILE A 158 10.67 5.61 2.39
CA ILE A 158 11.98 6.17 2.78
C ILE A 158 11.93 7.70 2.74
N LYS A 159 11.38 8.27 1.66
CA LYS A 159 11.27 9.73 1.53
C LYS A 159 10.38 10.36 2.59
N ARG A 160 9.29 9.68 2.96
CA ARG A 160 8.34 10.23 3.92
C ARG A 160 8.82 10.16 5.36
N TYR A 161 9.56 9.11 5.74
CA TYR A 161 9.82 8.81 7.16
C TYR A 161 11.30 8.73 7.55
N ILE A 162 12.22 8.78 6.60
CA ILE A 162 13.64 8.52 6.86
C ILE A 162 14.50 9.65 6.29
N ASP A 163 14.48 9.84 4.97
CA ASP A 163 15.29 10.82 4.26
C ASP A 163 14.53 11.39 3.06
N ALA A 164 14.00 12.61 3.21
CA ALA A 164 13.20 13.29 2.21
C ALA A 164 13.94 13.53 0.89
N ASP A 165 15.27 13.70 0.96
CA ASP A 165 16.13 13.98 -0.18
C ASP A 165 16.73 12.70 -0.78
N PHE A 166 16.31 11.52 -0.30
CA PHE A 166 16.86 10.25 -0.72
C PHE A 166 16.78 10.07 -2.24
N VAL A 167 17.96 9.89 -2.85
CA VAL A 167 18.11 9.58 -4.26
C VAL A 167 18.37 8.09 -4.42
N LYS A 168 17.49 7.44 -5.18
CA LYS A 168 17.55 6.00 -5.42
C LYS A 168 18.90 5.57 -6.03
N PRO A 169 19.46 4.42 -5.65
CA PRO A 169 20.58 3.83 -6.36
C PRO A 169 20.16 3.31 -7.74
N GLU A 170 21.10 3.36 -8.69
CA GLU A 170 20.94 2.74 -10.00
C GLU A 170 21.11 1.22 -9.89
N VAL A 171 20.03 0.49 -10.21
CA VAL A 171 19.98 -0.98 -10.11
C VAL A 171 19.45 -1.55 -11.42
N ARG A 172 20.05 -2.67 -11.84
CA ARG A 172 19.59 -3.42 -13.03
C ARG A 172 18.27 -4.11 -12.71
N ILE A 173 17.21 -3.66 -13.36
CA ILE A 173 15.91 -4.32 -13.32
C ILE A 173 15.95 -5.46 -14.33
N ARG A 174 15.76 -6.70 -13.86
CA ARG A 174 15.61 -7.86 -14.72
C ARG A 174 14.21 -7.82 -15.31
N THR A 175 14.09 -7.48 -16.59
CA THR A 175 12.82 -7.63 -17.32
C THR A 175 12.55 -9.12 -17.49
N TYR A 176 11.73 -9.71 -16.62
CA TYR A 176 11.15 -11.01 -16.90
C TYR A 176 10.20 -10.86 -18.11
N ARG A 177 10.62 -11.39 -19.27
CA ARG A 177 9.72 -11.62 -20.41
C ARG A 177 8.76 -12.74 -20.02
N GLY A 178 7.51 -12.41 -19.75
CA GLY A 178 6.45 -13.39 -19.54
C GLY A 178 5.43 -12.96 -18.49
N ARG A 179 4.62 -11.96 -18.80
CA ARG A 179 3.29 -11.79 -18.21
C ARG A 179 2.30 -12.26 -19.27
N GLY A 180 1.89 -13.51 -19.16
CA GLY A 180 0.78 -14.12 -19.88
C GLY A 180 -0.08 -14.85 -18.87
#